data_AF-A0A7G7CDY1-F1
#
_entry.id   AF-A0A7G7CDY1-F1
#
_cell.length_a   1.000
_cell.length_b   1.000
_cell.length_c   1.000
_cell.angle_alpha   90.00
_cell.angle_beta   90.00
_cell.angle_gamma   90.00
#
_symmetry.space_group_name_H-M   'P 1'
#
loop_
_entity.id
_entity.type
_entity.pdbx_description
1 polymer ?
#
loop_
_entity_poly.entity_id
_entity_poly.type
_entity_poly.pdbx_seq_one_letter_code
_entity_poly.pdbx_strand_id
1 'polypeptide(L)'
;MSVCFISFLVLVFISLISFIFGLMFLMLDLVIFIEWEVVSLNSASIVMTLLFDWITMLFMSFVLFISSMVIYYSKEYMQEDYNINRFILLVLMFVLSMMLLIISPNLVSILLGWDGLGLVSYCLVIYFQNVKSFNAGMLTALSNRIGDVALLLAIAWMMNYGSWNYVFYLELMKSNFEMMLIGGLVVLAAMTKSAQIPFSSWLPAAMAAPTPVSALVHSSTLVTAGVYLLIRFNVLLENTFLGQIMLLISGLTMFMAGLGANFEFDLKKIIALSTLSQLGLMMSILSMGFYKLAFFHLLTHALFKALLFMCAGAIIHNMKNSQDIR
;
A
#
# COMPACT_ATOMS: atom_id res chain seq x y z
N MET A 1 -9.68 -22.10 20.68
CA MET A 1 -10.03 -21.08 19.67
C MET A 1 -9.06 -21.21 18.51
N SER A 2 -9.53 -21.27 17.25
CA SER A 2 -8.63 -21.30 16.09
C SER A 2 -7.85 -19.99 16.02
N VAL A 3 -6.58 -20.04 15.59
CA VAL A 3 -5.71 -18.84 15.48
C VAL A 3 -6.42 -17.72 14.70
N CYS A 4 -7.16 -18.07 13.64
CA CYS A 4 -7.94 -17.10 12.84
C CYS A 4 -8.96 -16.32 13.67
N PHE A 5 -9.63 -16.97 14.63
CA PHE A 5 -10.70 -16.31 15.38
C PHE A 5 -10.13 -15.37 16.44
N ILE A 6 -9.00 -15.75 17.05
CA ILE A 6 -8.28 -14.88 17.98
C ILE A 6 -7.75 -13.66 17.24
N SER A 7 -7.06 -13.85 16.11
CA SER A 7 -6.51 -12.74 15.34
C SER A 7 -7.60 -11.84 14.77
N PHE A 8 -8.73 -12.40 14.30
CA PHE A 8 -9.91 -11.63 13.91
C PHE A 8 -10.38 -10.69 15.03
N LEU A 9 -10.66 -11.22 16.22
CA LEU A 9 -11.17 -10.43 17.34
C LEU A 9 -10.19 -9.33 17.77
N VAL A 10 -8.89 -9.65 17.83
CA VAL A 10 -7.86 -8.68 18.19
C VAL A 10 -7.79 -7.54 17.18
N LEU A 11 -7.78 -7.84 15.89
CA LEU A 11 -7.67 -6.81 14.84
C LEU A 11 -8.94 -5.94 14.77
N VAL A 12 -10.13 -6.50 14.93
CA VAL A 12 -11.39 -5.72 14.98
C VAL A 12 -11.38 -4.77 16.18
N PHE A 13 -10.93 -5.23 17.34
CA PHE A 13 -10.89 -4.39 18.52
C PHE A 13 -9.94 -3.20 18.33
N ILE A 14 -8.73 -3.45 17.80
CA ILE A 14 -7.76 -2.39 17.50
C ILE A 14 -8.28 -1.46 16.40
N SER A 15 -9.00 -1.98 15.39
CA SER A 15 -9.56 -1.16 14.32
C SER A 15 -10.64 -0.19 14.84
N LEU A 16 -11.52 -0.65 15.74
CA LEU A 16 -12.55 0.20 16.34
C LEU A 16 -11.93 1.29 17.23
N ILE A 17 -10.91 0.94 18.02
CA ILE A 17 -10.19 1.91 18.85
C ILE A 17 -9.53 2.98 17.98
N SER A 18 -8.77 2.58 16.96
CA SER A 18 -8.11 3.51 16.04
C SER A 18 -9.10 4.38 15.25
N PHE A 19 -10.28 3.85 14.91
CA PHE A 19 -11.34 4.65 14.28
C PHE A 19 -11.88 5.74 15.22
N ILE A 20 -12.19 5.39 16.47
CA ILE A 20 -12.67 6.37 17.47
C ILE A 20 -11.61 7.45 17.70
N PHE A 21 -10.34 7.06 17.87
CA PHE A 21 -9.25 8.03 17.97
C PHE A 21 -9.16 8.88 16.70
N GLY A 22 -9.24 8.28 15.51
CA GLY A 22 -9.20 9.02 14.24
C GLY A 22 -10.29 10.08 14.12
N LEU A 23 -11.51 9.79 14.59
CA LEU A 23 -12.57 10.79 14.67
C LEU A 23 -12.27 11.88 15.69
N MET A 24 -11.72 11.53 16.87
CA MET A 24 -11.32 12.54 17.86
C MET A 24 -10.21 13.46 17.33
N PHE A 25 -9.20 12.91 16.66
CA PHE A 25 -8.13 13.68 16.01
C PHE A 25 -8.68 14.60 14.94
N LEU A 26 -9.69 14.16 14.18
CA LEU A 26 -10.34 14.99 13.15
C LEU A 26 -11.16 16.13 13.76
N MET A 27 -11.91 15.87 14.84
CA MET A 27 -12.78 16.89 15.46
C MET A 27 -12.00 17.95 16.24
N LEU A 28 -10.86 17.58 16.81
CA LEU A 28 -10.03 18.45 17.63
C LEU A 28 -8.80 19.01 16.89
N ASP A 29 -8.62 18.64 15.61
CA ASP A 29 -7.42 18.94 14.80
C ASP A 29 -6.10 18.67 15.55
N LEU A 30 -6.05 17.55 16.29
CA LEU A 30 -4.89 17.15 17.06
C LEU A 30 -3.87 16.43 16.17
N VAL A 31 -2.59 16.68 16.45
CA VAL A 31 -1.44 15.99 15.84
C VAL A 31 -0.50 15.61 16.97
N ILE A 32 -0.21 14.32 17.12
CA ILE A 32 0.76 13.83 18.10
C ILE A 32 1.99 13.34 17.35
N PHE A 33 3.15 13.89 17.72
CA PHE A 33 4.43 13.55 17.16
C PHE A 33 5.33 13.01 18.27
N ILE A 34 5.75 11.75 18.15
CA ILE A 34 6.61 11.07 19.12
C ILE A 34 7.94 10.79 18.42
N GLU A 35 9.03 11.29 19.00
CA GLU A 35 10.38 11.03 18.53
C GLU A 35 11.12 10.10 19.50
N TRP A 36 11.72 9.04 18.96
CA TRP A 36 12.62 8.18 19.71
C TRP A 36 13.98 8.12 19.00
N GLU A 37 15.01 8.70 19.62
CA GLU A 37 16.37 8.66 19.09
C GLU A 37 16.97 7.26 19.29
N VAL A 38 17.29 6.57 18.19
CA VAL A 38 17.84 5.21 18.22
C VAL A 38 19.36 5.24 18.29
N VAL A 39 19.99 6.01 17.40
CA VAL A 39 21.45 6.10 17.30
C VAL A 39 21.85 7.53 16.95
N SER A 40 22.74 8.11 17.77
CA SER A 40 23.43 9.37 17.47
C SER A 40 24.86 9.10 17.02
N LEU A 41 25.21 9.43 15.76
CA LEU A 41 26.59 9.36 15.25
C LEU A 41 27.01 10.76 14.78
N ASN A 42 27.99 11.36 15.46
CA ASN A 42 28.50 12.70 15.20
C ASN A 42 27.37 13.75 15.09
N SER A 43 27.06 14.20 13.88
CA SER A 43 26.02 15.19 13.57
C SER A 43 24.71 14.58 13.04
N ALA A 44 24.65 13.25 12.87
CA ALA A 44 23.48 12.55 12.34
C ALA A 44 22.81 11.73 13.44
N SER A 45 21.59 12.09 13.81
CA SER A 45 20.73 11.32 14.72
C SER A 45 19.69 10.53 13.91
N ILE A 46 19.76 9.21 14.00
CA ILE A 46 18.74 8.31 13.45
C ILE A 46 17.62 8.22 14.47
N VAL A 47 16.51 8.89 14.18
CA VAL A 47 15.31 8.96 15.03
C VAL A 47 14.20 8.10 14.43
N MET A 48 13.61 7.21 15.22
CA MET A 48 12.33 6.59 14.89
C MET A 48 11.21 7.51 15.33
N THR A 49 10.51 8.08 14.37
CA THR A 49 9.39 9.00 14.61
C THR A 49 8.07 8.29 14.36
N LEU A 50 7.06 8.61 15.18
CA LEU A 50 5.69 8.13 15.06
C LEU A 50 4.75 9.33 15.02
N LEU A 51 3.94 9.41 13.97
CA LEU A 51 2.99 10.49 13.74
C LEU A 51 1.56 9.97 13.78
N PHE A 52 0.78 10.52 14.71
CA PHE A 52 -0.64 10.24 14.88
C PHE A 52 -1.45 11.48 14.53
N ASP A 53 -2.02 11.45 13.33
CA ASP A 53 -2.96 12.43 12.79
C ASP A 53 -4.28 11.73 12.48
N TRP A 54 -5.31 12.50 12.14
CA TRP A 54 -6.56 11.96 11.61
C TRP A 54 -6.33 11.09 10.36
N ILE A 55 -5.40 11.44 9.46
CA ILE A 55 -5.08 10.64 8.27
C ILE A 55 -4.48 9.28 8.64
N THR A 56 -3.48 9.22 9.56
CA THR A 56 -2.88 7.93 9.96
C THR A 56 -3.90 7.08 10.68
N MET A 57 -4.61 7.64 11.66
CA MET A 57 -5.54 6.89 12.50
C MET A 57 -6.72 6.33 11.71
N LEU A 58 -7.33 7.14 10.82
CA LEU A 58 -8.38 6.64 9.94
C LEU A 58 -7.82 5.55 9.03
N PHE A 59 -6.70 5.76 8.35
CA PHE A 59 -6.19 4.76 7.42
C PHE A 59 -5.83 3.44 8.11
N MET A 60 -5.19 3.50 9.27
CA MET A 60 -4.91 2.34 10.11
C MET A 60 -6.19 1.59 10.48
N SER A 61 -7.26 2.29 10.85
CA SER A 61 -8.53 1.65 11.19
C SER A 61 -9.12 0.85 10.03
N PHE A 62 -9.11 1.39 8.80
CA PHE A 62 -9.62 0.68 7.62
C PHE A 62 -8.75 -0.52 7.23
N VAL A 63 -7.42 -0.37 7.29
CA VAL A 63 -6.49 -1.48 7.00
C VAL A 63 -6.69 -2.63 7.99
N LEU A 64 -6.75 -2.33 9.29
CA LEU A 64 -6.99 -3.33 10.32
C LEU A 64 -8.36 -3.98 10.18
N PHE A 65 -9.41 -3.19 9.90
CA PHE A 65 -10.75 -3.70 9.70
C PHE A 65 -10.83 -4.66 8.50
N ILE A 66 -10.31 -4.28 7.33
CA ILE A 66 -10.28 -5.13 6.15
C ILE A 66 -9.46 -6.40 6.41
N SER A 67 -8.31 -6.27 7.07
CA SER A 67 -7.47 -7.43 7.41
C SER A 67 -8.18 -8.43 8.32
N SER A 68 -8.97 -7.95 9.27
CA SER A 68 -9.75 -8.81 10.16
C SER A 68 -10.80 -9.61 9.38
N MET A 69 -11.55 -8.97 8.50
CA MET A 69 -12.56 -9.62 7.65
C MET A 69 -11.93 -10.63 6.69
N VAL A 70 -10.76 -10.32 6.12
CA VAL A 70 -10.01 -11.25 5.27
C VAL A 70 -9.56 -12.48 6.05
N ILE A 71 -9.08 -12.32 7.29
CA ILE A 71 -8.70 -13.46 8.13
C ILE A 71 -9.91 -14.33 8.47
N TYR A 72 -11.05 -13.72 8.79
CA TYR A 72 -12.30 -14.46 9.00
C TYR A 72 -12.71 -15.25 7.74
N TYR A 73 -12.72 -14.59 6.58
CA TYR A 73 -13.00 -15.22 5.28
C TYR A 73 -12.02 -16.35 4.96
N SER A 74 -10.73 -16.16 5.24
CA SER A 74 -9.70 -17.17 4.97
C SER A 74 -9.91 -18.47 5.74
N LYS A 75 -10.57 -18.43 6.91
CA LYS A 75 -10.89 -19.62 7.69
C LYS A 75 -11.82 -20.56 6.93
N GLU A 76 -12.76 -20.02 6.15
CA GLU A 76 -13.69 -20.80 5.33
C GLU A 76 -13.09 -21.15 3.96
N TYR A 77 -12.45 -20.18 3.30
CA TYR A 77 -11.90 -20.39 1.97
C TYR A 77 -10.75 -21.43 1.94
N MET A 78 -9.95 -21.51 3.01
CA MET A 78 -8.78 -22.39 3.08
C MET A 78 -8.99 -23.60 4.00
N GLN A 79 -10.23 -24.03 4.31
CA GLN A 79 -10.47 -25.11 5.29
C GLN A 79 -9.71 -26.41 4.99
N GLU A 80 -9.46 -26.70 3.71
CA GLU A 80 -8.78 -27.92 3.26
C GLU A 80 -7.24 -27.82 3.29
N ASP A 81 -6.67 -26.62 3.49
CA ASP A 81 -5.23 -26.40 3.49
C ASP A 81 -4.57 -26.71 4.85
N TYR A 82 -3.61 -27.63 4.86
CA TYR A 82 -2.85 -27.99 6.08
C TYR A 82 -1.98 -26.84 6.63
N ASN A 83 -1.62 -25.86 5.79
CA ASN A 83 -0.68 -24.78 6.13
C ASN A 83 -1.35 -23.46 6.52
N ILE A 84 -2.63 -23.46 6.90
CA ILE A 84 -3.38 -22.26 7.33
C ILE A 84 -2.64 -21.45 8.40
N ASN A 85 -2.02 -22.09 9.38
CA ASN A 85 -1.32 -21.36 10.46
C ASN A 85 -0.15 -20.52 9.91
N ARG A 86 0.60 -21.05 8.94
CA ARG A 86 1.67 -20.30 8.25
C ARG A 86 1.09 -19.15 7.45
N PHE A 87 -0.02 -19.37 6.77
CA PHE A 87 -0.72 -18.35 6.01
C PHE A 87 -1.13 -17.15 6.89
N ILE A 88 -1.77 -17.41 8.03
CA ILE A 88 -2.21 -16.35 8.95
C ILE A 88 -1.02 -15.58 9.52
N LEU A 89 0.08 -16.24 9.86
CA LEU A 89 1.29 -15.57 10.33
C LEU A 89 1.87 -14.63 9.27
N LEU A 90 1.89 -15.03 7.99
CA LEU A 90 2.32 -14.16 6.90
C LEU A 90 1.37 -12.98 6.72
N VAL A 91 0.06 -13.18 6.82
CA VAL A 91 -0.92 -12.07 6.77
C VAL A 91 -0.72 -11.10 7.93
N LEU A 92 -0.47 -11.58 9.16
CA LEU A 92 -0.20 -10.71 10.31
C LEU A 92 1.11 -9.93 10.16
N MET A 93 2.18 -10.55 9.66
CA MET A 93 3.43 -9.84 9.35
C MET A 93 3.23 -8.77 8.28
N PHE A 94 2.37 -9.04 7.30
CA PHE A 94 2.04 -8.09 6.25
C PHE A 94 1.24 -6.89 6.79
N VAL A 95 0.29 -7.12 7.69
CA VAL A 95 -0.43 -6.03 8.37
C VAL A 95 0.53 -5.21 9.22
N LEU A 96 1.43 -5.86 9.97
CA LEU A 96 2.40 -5.17 10.81
C LEU A 96 3.34 -4.27 10.01
N SER A 97 3.85 -4.72 8.86
CA SER A 97 4.69 -3.87 8.01
C SER A 97 3.93 -2.69 7.41
N MET A 98 2.64 -2.86 7.09
CA MET A 98 1.79 -1.74 6.68
C MET A 98 1.61 -0.71 7.80
N MET A 99 1.38 -1.16 9.04
CA MET A 99 1.23 -0.27 10.19
C MET A 99 2.49 0.55 10.45
N LEU A 100 3.67 -0.08 10.34
CA LEU A 100 4.95 0.61 10.45
C LEU A 100 5.11 1.70 9.38
N LEU A 101 4.72 1.41 8.13
CA LEU A 101 4.76 2.40 7.06
C LEU A 101 3.83 3.59 7.33
N ILE A 102 2.59 3.33 7.75
CA ILE A 102 1.57 4.38 7.92
C ILE A 102 1.96 5.37 9.01
N ILE A 103 2.44 4.87 10.16
CA ILE A 103 2.73 5.70 11.34
C ILE A 103 3.97 6.57 11.13
N SER A 104 4.87 6.18 10.24
CA SER A 104 6.22 6.74 10.24
C SER A 104 6.39 7.96 9.32
N PRO A 105 6.85 9.12 9.86
CA PRO A 105 7.14 10.33 9.10
C PRO A 105 8.64 10.52 8.79
N ASN A 106 9.48 9.52 9.06
CA ASN A 106 10.89 9.50 8.67
C ASN A 106 11.08 8.59 7.44
N LEU A 107 11.87 9.02 6.46
CA LEU A 107 12.19 8.21 5.28
C LEU A 107 12.91 6.90 5.62
N VAL A 108 13.77 6.87 6.65
CA VAL A 108 14.45 5.65 7.08
C VAL A 108 13.46 4.64 7.68
N SER A 109 12.51 5.10 8.50
CA SER A 109 11.48 4.23 9.06
C SER A 109 10.48 3.77 8.00
N ILE A 110 10.17 4.61 7.00
CA ILE A 110 9.35 4.23 5.85
C ILE A 110 9.99 3.06 5.11
N LEU A 111 11.32 3.07 4.90
CA LEU A 111 12.03 1.98 4.23
C LEU A 111 11.81 0.64 4.94
N LEU A 112 11.84 0.61 6.28
CA LEU A 112 11.60 -0.62 7.04
C LEU A 112 10.20 -1.21 6.78
N GLY A 113 9.17 -0.37 6.80
CA GLY A 113 7.80 -0.79 6.45
C GLY A 113 7.67 -1.18 4.97
N TRP A 114 8.31 -0.42 4.09
CA TRP A 114 8.26 -0.59 2.63
C TRP A 114 8.89 -1.90 2.16
N ASP A 115 10.09 -2.21 2.65
CA ASP A 115 10.80 -3.46 2.37
C ASP A 115 10.06 -4.64 3.02
N GLY A 116 9.57 -4.47 4.25
CA GLY A 116 8.76 -5.48 4.94
C GLY A 116 7.52 -5.86 4.14
N LEU A 117 6.80 -4.88 3.59
CA LEU A 117 5.67 -5.11 2.70
C LEU A 117 6.09 -5.85 1.42
N GLY A 118 7.22 -5.47 0.82
CA GLY A 118 7.78 -6.13 -0.37
C GLY A 118 8.08 -7.60 -0.13
N LEU A 119 8.82 -7.91 0.93
CA LEU A 119 9.23 -9.27 1.28
C LEU A 119 8.05 -10.17 1.62
N VAL A 120 7.13 -9.70 2.48
CA VAL A 120 5.98 -10.52 2.88
C VAL A 120 5.03 -10.73 1.71
N SER A 121 4.85 -9.73 0.84
CA SER A 121 4.05 -9.89 -0.38
C SER A 121 4.60 -10.96 -1.32
N TYR A 122 5.92 -11.02 -1.48
CA TYR A 122 6.58 -12.07 -2.26
C TYR A 122 6.29 -13.47 -1.68
N CYS A 123 6.42 -13.63 -0.36
CA CYS A 123 6.11 -14.90 0.31
C CYS A 123 4.64 -15.32 0.14
N LEU A 124 3.71 -14.37 0.14
CA LEU A 124 2.29 -14.63 -0.06
C LEU A 124 1.95 -15.00 -1.52
N VAL A 125 2.61 -14.40 -2.51
CA VAL A 125 2.41 -14.73 -3.94
C VAL A 125 2.91 -16.15 -4.25
N ILE A 126 4.00 -16.59 -3.63
CA ILE A 126 4.61 -17.92 -3.85
C ILE A 126 3.97 -19.02 -2.97
N TYR A 127 2.88 -18.73 -2.26
CA TYR A 127 2.27 -19.66 -1.32
C TYR A 127 2.01 -21.06 -1.91
N PHE A 128 1.51 -21.16 -3.15
CA PHE A 128 1.21 -22.43 -3.81
C PHE A 128 2.42 -23.13 -4.46
N GLN A 129 3.60 -22.50 -4.50
CA GLN A 129 4.87 -23.07 -5.01
C GLN A 129 4.79 -23.69 -6.43
N ASN A 130 3.90 -23.18 -7.29
CA ASN A 130 3.81 -23.57 -8.70
C ASN A 130 4.78 -22.74 -9.54
N VAL A 131 5.26 -23.27 -10.69
CA VAL A 131 6.15 -22.55 -11.62
C VAL A 131 5.57 -21.18 -12.02
N LYS A 132 4.26 -21.13 -12.31
CA LYS A 132 3.55 -19.87 -12.59
C LYS A 132 3.61 -18.88 -11.42
N SER A 133 3.45 -19.36 -10.19
CA SER A 133 3.53 -18.52 -8.98
C SER A 133 4.95 -18.05 -8.66
N PHE A 134 5.98 -18.86 -8.95
CA PHE A 134 7.38 -18.45 -8.83
C PHE A 134 7.73 -17.33 -9.80
N ASN A 135 7.33 -17.47 -11.08
CA ASN A 135 7.56 -16.44 -12.08
C ASN A 135 6.82 -15.14 -11.73
N ALA A 136 5.55 -15.24 -11.30
CA ALA A 136 4.79 -14.10 -10.83
C ALA A 136 5.44 -13.43 -9.61
N GLY A 137 5.83 -14.22 -8.61
CA GLY A 137 6.51 -13.73 -7.41
C GLY A 137 7.81 -13.01 -7.75
N MET A 138 8.65 -13.57 -8.62
CA MET A 138 9.90 -12.94 -9.02
C MET A 138 9.66 -11.59 -9.73
N LEU A 139 8.66 -11.51 -10.61
CA LEU A 139 8.27 -10.25 -11.25
C LEU A 139 7.84 -9.19 -10.22
N THR A 140 7.06 -9.58 -9.20
CA THR A 140 6.66 -8.65 -8.12
C THR A 140 7.84 -8.19 -7.25
N ALA A 141 8.78 -9.08 -6.93
CA ALA A 141 9.93 -8.74 -6.10
C ALA A 141 10.89 -7.81 -6.85
N LEU A 142 11.21 -8.12 -8.11
CA LEU A 142 12.13 -7.32 -8.91
C LEU A 142 11.59 -5.91 -9.21
N SER A 143 10.31 -5.79 -9.56
CA SER A 143 9.68 -4.49 -9.81
C SER A 143 9.66 -3.62 -8.55
N ASN A 144 9.37 -4.20 -7.38
CA ASN A 144 9.39 -3.47 -6.12
C ASN A 144 10.80 -3.01 -5.73
N ARG A 145 11.84 -3.83 -5.98
CA ARG A 145 13.24 -3.49 -5.66
C ARG A 145 13.76 -2.24 -6.37
N ILE A 146 13.22 -1.92 -7.55
CA ILE A 146 13.52 -0.66 -8.24
C ILE A 146 13.06 0.55 -7.39
N GLY A 147 11.91 0.44 -6.74
CA GLY A 147 11.42 1.46 -5.82
C GLY A 147 12.25 1.57 -4.54
N ASP A 148 12.69 0.44 -4.00
CA ASP A 148 13.53 0.40 -2.80
C ASP A 148 14.87 1.12 -3.05
N VAL A 149 15.49 0.91 -4.23
CA VAL A 149 16.70 1.63 -4.63
C VAL A 149 16.44 3.14 -4.73
N ALA A 150 15.28 3.55 -5.23
CA ALA A 150 14.91 4.97 -5.30
C ALA A 150 14.73 5.59 -3.91
N LEU A 151 14.11 4.88 -2.96
CA LEU A 151 13.99 5.31 -1.57
C LEU A 151 15.36 5.40 -0.88
N LEU A 152 16.26 4.43 -1.12
CA LEU A 152 17.62 4.47 -0.58
C LEU A 152 18.40 5.68 -1.11
N LEU A 153 18.27 6.00 -2.40
CA LEU A 153 18.85 7.22 -2.97
C LEU A 153 18.22 8.48 -2.35
N ALA A 154 16.91 8.50 -2.12
CA ALA A 154 16.24 9.62 -1.45
C ALA A 154 16.76 9.84 -0.01
N ILE A 155 16.98 8.76 0.74
CA ILE A 155 17.59 8.80 2.08
C ILE A 155 19.01 9.37 2.03
N ALA A 156 19.79 8.99 1.01
CA ALA A 156 21.15 9.50 0.83
C ALA A 156 21.16 11.01 0.54
N TRP A 157 20.26 11.50 -0.32
CA TRP A 157 20.13 12.93 -0.61
C TRP A 157 19.60 13.75 0.57
N MET A 158 18.71 13.19 1.38
CA MET A 158 18.19 13.86 2.59
C MET A 158 19.27 14.10 3.66
N MET A 159 20.40 13.40 3.61
CA MET A 159 21.53 13.69 4.52
C MET A 159 22.04 15.14 4.37
N ASN A 160 21.84 15.79 3.22
CA ASN A 160 22.21 17.21 3.04
C ASN A 160 21.46 18.15 3.99
N TYR A 161 20.25 17.76 4.42
CA TYR A 161 19.44 18.53 5.38
C TYR A 161 19.75 18.21 6.86
N GLY A 162 20.59 17.20 7.12
CA GLY A 162 21.01 16.80 8.47
C GLY A 162 20.02 15.91 9.23
N SER A 163 18.75 15.82 8.80
CA SER A 163 17.79 14.87 9.36
C SER A 163 16.87 14.27 8.30
N TRP A 164 16.29 13.11 8.61
CA TRP A 164 15.44 12.34 7.69
C TRP A 164 13.93 12.52 7.91
N ASN A 165 13.54 13.37 8.86
CA ASN A 165 12.14 13.72 9.13
C ASN A 165 11.63 14.68 8.04
N TYR A 166 10.88 14.16 7.06
CA TYR A 166 10.47 14.98 5.91
C TYR A 166 9.45 16.06 6.26
N VAL A 167 8.63 15.85 7.30
CA VAL A 167 7.52 16.74 7.67
C VAL A 167 7.98 18.18 7.89
N PHE A 168 9.17 18.38 8.46
CA PHE A 168 9.70 19.72 8.74
C PHE A 168 10.28 20.43 7.50
N TYR A 169 10.72 19.70 6.48
CA TYR A 169 11.40 20.28 5.31
C TYR A 169 10.50 20.50 4.10
N LEU A 170 9.38 19.76 4.00
CA LEU A 170 8.51 19.77 2.82
C LEU A 170 8.03 21.17 2.44
N GLU A 171 7.58 21.95 3.41
CA GLU A 171 7.05 23.30 3.16
C GLU A 171 8.17 24.32 2.92
N LEU A 172 9.22 24.27 3.74
CA LEU A 172 10.30 25.26 3.73
C LEU A 172 11.20 25.15 2.49
N MET A 173 11.48 23.91 2.04
CA MET A 173 12.49 23.65 1.00
C MET A 173 11.87 23.26 -0.35
N LYS A 174 10.57 23.51 -0.56
CA LYS A 174 9.84 23.12 -1.78
C LYS A 174 10.52 23.57 -3.07
N SER A 175 11.11 24.77 -3.09
CA SER A 175 11.75 25.35 -4.27
C SER A 175 13.17 24.86 -4.53
N ASN A 176 13.78 24.14 -3.59
CA ASN A 176 15.18 23.74 -3.73
C ASN A 176 15.31 22.53 -4.66
N PHE A 177 16.37 22.55 -5.48
CA PHE A 177 16.65 21.48 -6.42
C PHE A 177 16.78 20.11 -5.73
N GLU A 178 17.44 20.08 -4.57
CA GLU A 178 17.60 18.86 -3.77
C GLU A 178 16.25 18.26 -3.37
N MET A 179 15.31 19.10 -2.90
CA MET A 179 13.98 18.62 -2.50
C MET A 179 13.16 18.15 -3.69
N MET A 180 13.29 18.80 -4.85
CA MET A 180 12.65 18.35 -6.08
C MET A 180 13.20 17.00 -6.56
N LEU A 181 14.51 16.78 -6.42
CA LEU A 181 15.15 15.49 -6.73
C LEU A 181 14.68 14.39 -5.78
N ILE A 182 14.64 14.66 -4.47
CA ILE A 182 14.10 13.74 -3.45
C ILE A 182 12.64 13.42 -3.77
N GLY A 183 11.83 14.42 -4.09
CA GLY A 183 10.44 14.24 -4.53
C GLY A 183 10.33 13.36 -5.77
N GLY A 184 11.23 13.52 -6.74
CA GLY A 184 11.26 12.71 -7.96
C GLY A 184 11.56 11.23 -7.68
N LEU A 185 12.55 10.97 -6.81
CA LEU A 185 12.90 9.61 -6.38
C LEU A 185 11.76 8.96 -5.58
N VAL A 186 11.14 9.71 -4.69
CA VAL A 186 9.98 9.28 -3.90
C VAL A 186 8.79 8.97 -4.81
N VAL A 187 8.55 9.79 -5.83
CA VAL A 187 7.52 9.54 -6.85
C VAL A 187 7.81 8.30 -7.66
N LEU A 188 9.08 8.05 -8.03
CA LEU A 188 9.47 6.82 -8.69
C LEU A 188 9.21 5.58 -7.82
N ALA A 189 9.52 5.64 -6.53
CA ALA A 189 9.17 4.58 -5.59
C ALA A 189 7.66 4.38 -5.46
N ALA A 190 6.89 5.47 -5.36
CA ALA A 190 5.43 5.38 -5.32
C ALA A 190 4.85 4.75 -6.59
N MET A 191 5.40 5.06 -7.78
CA MET A 191 4.97 4.47 -9.05
C MET A 191 5.18 2.95 -9.12
N THR A 192 6.25 2.40 -8.54
CA THR A 192 6.50 0.95 -8.58
C THR A 192 5.46 0.19 -7.76
N LYS A 193 5.20 0.60 -6.50
CA LYS A 193 4.19 -0.04 -5.63
C LYS A 193 2.75 0.22 -6.07
N SER A 194 2.45 1.39 -6.63
CA SER A 194 1.10 1.70 -7.14
C SER A 194 0.86 1.21 -8.58
N ALA A 195 1.80 0.43 -9.13
CA ALA A 195 1.74 -0.20 -10.45
C ALA A 195 1.48 0.78 -11.60
N GLN A 196 1.97 2.02 -11.53
CA GLN A 196 1.83 2.97 -12.64
C GLN A 196 2.73 2.57 -13.81
N ILE A 197 2.42 3.03 -15.02
CA ILE A 197 3.25 2.82 -16.22
C ILE A 197 4.63 3.44 -15.94
N PRO A 198 5.74 2.73 -16.16
CA PRO A 198 5.88 1.45 -16.90
C PRO A 198 5.78 0.16 -16.05
N PHE A 199 5.63 0.27 -14.74
CA PHE A 199 5.64 -0.84 -13.78
C PHE A 199 4.27 -1.50 -13.58
N SER A 200 3.33 -1.41 -14.52
CA SER A 200 1.97 -1.95 -14.35
C SER A 200 1.87 -3.47 -14.49
N SER A 201 2.86 -4.12 -15.10
CA SER A 201 2.80 -5.53 -15.49
C SER A 201 2.77 -6.52 -14.31
N TRP A 202 3.31 -6.16 -13.15
CA TRP A 202 3.41 -7.08 -12.02
C TRP A 202 2.05 -7.30 -11.32
N LEU A 203 1.14 -6.32 -11.39
CA LEU A 203 -0.13 -6.37 -10.66
C LEU A 203 -1.08 -7.46 -11.22
N PRO A 204 -1.34 -7.56 -12.54
CA PRO A 204 -2.12 -8.67 -13.09
C PRO A 204 -1.45 -10.04 -12.87
N ALA A 205 -0.11 -10.10 -12.92
CA ALA A 205 0.64 -11.34 -12.69
C ALA A 205 0.52 -11.84 -11.24
N ALA A 206 0.42 -10.94 -10.27
CA ALA A 206 0.29 -11.27 -8.84
C ALA A 206 -1.02 -12.00 -8.49
N MET A 207 -2.01 -12.04 -9.40
CA MET A 207 -3.29 -12.76 -9.20
C MET A 207 -3.14 -14.30 -9.16
N ALA A 208 -1.93 -14.82 -9.35
CA ALA A 208 -1.57 -16.20 -9.04
C ALA A 208 -1.68 -16.53 -7.53
N ALA A 209 -1.71 -15.51 -6.67
CA ALA A 209 -1.89 -15.65 -5.23
C ALA A 209 -3.31 -16.16 -4.87
N PRO A 210 -3.48 -16.76 -3.68
CA PRO A 210 -4.80 -17.16 -3.19
C PRO A 210 -5.75 -15.97 -3.03
N THR A 211 -7.07 -16.20 -3.15
CA THR A 211 -8.08 -15.13 -3.15
C THR A 211 -8.07 -14.24 -1.90
N PRO A 212 -7.84 -14.76 -0.67
CA PRO A 212 -7.78 -13.89 0.50
C PRO A 212 -6.56 -12.95 0.46
N VAL A 213 -5.45 -13.39 -0.13
CA VAL A 213 -4.27 -12.53 -0.34
C VAL A 213 -4.58 -11.44 -1.36
N SER A 214 -5.20 -11.80 -2.50
CA SER A 214 -5.53 -10.78 -3.49
C SER A 214 -6.52 -9.75 -2.92
N ALA A 215 -7.45 -10.19 -2.08
CA ALA A 215 -8.40 -9.32 -1.39
C ALA A 215 -7.72 -8.33 -0.44
N LEU A 216 -6.57 -8.66 0.14
CA LEU A 216 -5.85 -7.80 1.09
C LEU A 216 -4.77 -6.96 0.39
N VAL A 217 -3.90 -7.60 -0.40
CA VAL A 217 -2.73 -6.99 -1.06
C VAL A 217 -3.14 -5.96 -2.11
N HIS A 218 -4.16 -6.26 -2.91
CA HIS A 218 -4.54 -5.43 -4.07
C HIS A 218 -5.65 -4.41 -3.78
N SER A 219 -6.34 -4.52 -2.64
CA SER A 219 -7.41 -3.58 -2.28
C SER A 219 -6.91 -2.41 -1.44
N SER A 220 -6.16 -2.69 -0.38
CA SER A 220 -6.09 -1.80 0.79
C SER A 220 -4.69 -1.51 1.31
N THR A 221 -3.68 -2.27 0.89
CA THR A 221 -2.37 -2.27 1.58
C THR A 221 -1.16 -2.04 0.67
N LEU A 222 -0.77 -3.00 -0.18
CA LEU A 222 0.48 -2.88 -0.95
C LEU A 222 0.37 -1.78 -1.99
N VAL A 223 -0.69 -1.81 -2.79
CA VAL A 223 -0.83 -0.90 -3.93
C VAL A 223 -1.20 0.53 -3.49
N THR A 224 -1.89 0.63 -2.35
CA THR A 224 -2.25 1.91 -1.71
C THR A 224 -1.08 2.53 -0.95
N ALA A 225 -0.06 1.76 -0.53
CA ALA A 225 1.11 2.30 0.17
C ALA A 225 1.84 3.38 -0.63
N GLY A 226 1.97 3.21 -1.95
CA GLY A 226 2.56 4.24 -2.84
C GLY A 226 1.71 5.51 -2.89
N VAL A 227 0.39 5.37 -3.00
CA VAL A 227 -0.56 6.50 -3.00
C VAL A 227 -0.55 7.21 -1.65
N TYR A 228 -0.56 6.46 -0.55
CA TYR A 228 -0.48 6.98 0.81
C TYR A 228 0.80 7.78 1.05
N LEU A 229 1.93 7.25 0.59
CA LEU A 229 3.21 7.96 0.67
C LEU A 229 3.10 9.31 -0.07
N LEU A 230 2.54 9.35 -1.28
CA LEU A 230 2.36 10.62 -2.00
C LEU A 230 1.33 11.57 -1.39
N ILE A 231 0.33 11.06 -0.67
CA ILE A 231 -0.57 11.91 0.13
C ILE A 231 0.24 12.67 1.20
N ARG A 232 1.26 12.04 1.80
CA ARG A 232 2.14 12.70 2.77
C ARG A 232 3.14 13.66 2.13
N PHE A 233 3.55 13.40 0.89
CA PHE A 233 4.41 14.27 0.09
C PHE A 233 3.62 15.23 -0.83
N ASN A 234 2.35 15.52 -0.52
CA ASN A 234 1.43 16.30 -1.36
C ASN A 234 2.01 17.68 -1.77
N VAL A 235 2.71 18.36 -0.86
CA VAL A 235 3.29 19.70 -1.07
C VAL A 235 4.25 19.71 -2.26
N LEU A 236 4.95 18.59 -2.53
CA LEU A 236 5.88 18.48 -3.65
C LEU A 236 5.19 18.25 -5.00
N LEU A 237 3.95 17.76 -5.00
CA LEU A 237 3.19 17.51 -6.22
C LEU A 237 2.40 18.74 -6.66
N GLU A 238 1.90 19.52 -5.70
CA GLU A 238 1.04 20.66 -5.97
C GLU A 238 1.77 21.74 -6.79
N ASN A 239 1.26 22.02 -8.00
CA ASN A 239 1.74 23.04 -8.93
C ASN A 239 3.22 22.90 -9.36
N THR A 240 3.79 21.69 -9.27
CA THR A 240 5.16 21.42 -9.73
C THR A 240 5.17 20.69 -11.08
N PHE A 241 6.28 20.79 -11.81
CA PHE A 241 6.51 20.00 -13.04
C PHE A 241 6.39 18.48 -12.78
N LEU A 242 6.76 18.05 -11.58
CA LEU A 242 6.64 16.67 -11.12
C LEU A 242 5.18 16.22 -11.05
N GLY A 243 4.30 17.06 -10.50
CA GLY A 243 2.85 16.84 -10.53
C GLY A 243 2.31 16.70 -11.96
N GLN A 244 2.75 17.56 -12.88
CA GLN A 244 2.30 17.51 -14.29
C GLN A 244 2.71 16.20 -14.98
N ILE A 245 3.95 15.73 -14.78
CA ILE A 245 4.39 14.42 -15.30
C ILE A 245 3.53 13.29 -14.72
N MET A 246 3.28 13.33 -13.41
CA MET A 246 2.47 12.32 -12.74
C MET A 246 1.03 12.32 -13.22
N LEU A 247 0.46 13.48 -13.51
CA LEU A 247 -0.86 13.60 -14.12
C LEU A 247 -0.92 12.90 -15.49
N LEU A 248 0.09 13.10 -16.33
CA LEU A 248 0.16 12.43 -17.63
C LEU A 248 0.27 10.90 -17.48
N ILE A 249 1.20 10.42 -16.65
CA ILE A 249 1.41 8.98 -16.43
C ILE A 249 0.16 8.32 -15.85
N SER A 250 -0.47 8.96 -14.87
CA SER A 250 -1.68 8.45 -14.22
C SER A 250 -2.93 8.47 -15.12
N GLY A 251 -3.02 9.43 -16.04
CA GLY A 251 -4.05 9.42 -17.09
C GLY A 251 -3.86 8.26 -18.07
N LEU A 252 -2.62 8.02 -18.49
CA LEU A 252 -2.28 6.89 -19.38
C LEU A 252 -2.52 5.53 -18.71
N THR A 253 -2.22 5.39 -17.42
CA THR A 253 -2.48 4.14 -16.68
C THR A 253 -3.96 3.85 -16.54
N MET A 254 -4.76 4.88 -16.23
CA MET A 254 -6.21 4.76 -16.17
C MET A 254 -6.79 4.26 -17.49
N PHE A 255 -6.35 4.85 -18.60
CA PHE A 255 -6.81 4.48 -19.94
C PHE A 255 -6.38 3.05 -20.33
N MET A 256 -5.10 2.72 -20.13
CA MET A 256 -4.56 1.39 -20.42
C MET A 256 -5.26 0.29 -19.61
N ALA A 257 -5.46 0.52 -18.32
CA ALA A 257 -6.13 -0.41 -17.43
C ALA A 257 -7.61 -0.61 -17.81
N GLY A 258 -8.30 0.48 -18.17
CA GLY A 258 -9.69 0.44 -18.60
C GLY A 258 -9.89 -0.35 -19.90
N LEU A 259 -9.01 -0.13 -20.90
CA LEU A 259 -9.04 -0.91 -22.14
C LEU A 259 -8.70 -2.38 -21.89
N GLY A 260 -7.65 -2.66 -21.11
CA GLY A 260 -7.23 -4.03 -20.80
C GLY A 260 -8.31 -4.83 -20.09
N ALA A 261 -9.06 -4.21 -19.18
CA ALA A 261 -10.11 -4.88 -18.42
C ALA A 261 -11.25 -5.41 -19.32
N ASN A 262 -11.53 -4.75 -20.44
CA ASN A 262 -12.59 -5.16 -21.37
C ASN A 262 -12.23 -6.40 -22.20
N PHE A 263 -10.94 -6.73 -22.34
CA PHE A 263 -10.46 -7.85 -23.14
C PHE A 263 -10.02 -9.07 -22.31
N GLU A 264 -9.99 -8.96 -20.98
CA GLU A 264 -9.68 -10.06 -20.09
C GLU A 264 -10.93 -10.89 -19.76
N PHE A 265 -10.75 -12.20 -19.63
CA PHE A 265 -11.83 -13.15 -19.28
C PHE A 265 -11.68 -13.73 -17.88
N ASP A 266 -10.50 -13.62 -17.27
CA ASP A 266 -10.27 -14.06 -15.89
C ASP A 266 -10.86 -13.05 -14.89
N LEU A 267 -11.81 -13.49 -14.08
CA LEU A 267 -12.54 -12.62 -13.15
C LEU A 267 -11.61 -11.87 -12.19
N LYS A 268 -10.55 -12.52 -11.69
CA LYS A 268 -9.54 -11.86 -10.83
C LYS A 268 -8.74 -10.79 -11.56
N LYS A 269 -8.38 -11.00 -12.83
CA LYS A 269 -7.61 -10.03 -13.62
C LYS A 269 -8.45 -8.82 -13.99
N ILE A 270 -9.74 -8.99 -14.25
CA ILE A 270 -10.65 -7.85 -14.45
C ILE A 270 -10.72 -7.00 -13.18
N ILE A 271 -10.87 -7.63 -12.00
CA ILE A 271 -10.85 -6.89 -10.74
C ILE A 271 -9.49 -6.20 -10.54
N ALA A 272 -8.38 -6.87 -10.83
CA ALA A 272 -7.04 -6.31 -10.79
C ALA A 272 -6.89 -5.05 -11.67
N LEU A 273 -7.27 -5.12 -12.95
CA LEU A 273 -7.20 -3.99 -13.88
C LEU A 273 -8.14 -2.85 -13.45
N SER A 274 -9.29 -3.18 -12.88
CA SER A 274 -10.17 -2.17 -12.29
C SER A 274 -9.65 -1.57 -10.98
N THR A 275 -8.66 -2.18 -10.30
CA THR A 275 -7.91 -1.50 -9.21
C THR A 275 -6.85 -0.58 -9.80
N LEU A 276 -6.13 -1.03 -10.83
CA LEU A 276 -5.12 -0.25 -11.52
C LEU A 276 -5.68 1.06 -12.09
N SER A 277 -6.88 1.02 -12.68
CA SER A 277 -7.55 2.23 -13.19
C SER A 277 -7.93 3.21 -12.07
N GLN A 278 -8.38 2.69 -10.92
CA GLN A 278 -8.75 3.50 -9.76
C GLN A 278 -7.53 4.11 -9.07
N LEU A 279 -6.41 3.41 -9.06
CA LEU A 279 -5.14 3.96 -8.56
C LEU A 279 -4.63 5.05 -9.49
N GLY A 280 -4.70 4.86 -10.82
CA GLY A 280 -4.45 5.94 -11.78
C GLY A 280 -5.33 7.18 -11.48
N LEU A 281 -6.60 6.98 -11.17
CA LEU A 281 -7.49 8.08 -10.76
C LEU A 281 -7.03 8.76 -9.46
N MET A 282 -6.69 8.00 -8.41
CA MET A 282 -6.15 8.59 -7.17
C MET A 282 -4.89 9.41 -7.41
N MET A 283 -3.97 8.89 -8.22
CA MET A 283 -2.71 9.55 -8.57
C MET A 283 -2.94 10.83 -9.39
N SER A 284 -3.95 10.84 -10.26
CA SER A 284 -4.35 12.03 -11.02
C SER A 284 -4.97 13.13 -10.14
N ILE A 285 -5.74 12.76 -9.10
CA ILE A 285 -6.31 13.72 -8.15
C ILE A 285 -5.20 14.30 -7.27
N LEU A 286 -4.22 13.48 -6.87
CA LEU A 286 -3.06 13.92 -6.10
C LEU A 286 -2.19 14.91 -6.86
N SER A 287 -1.95 14.67 -8.16
CA SER A 287 -1.16 15.60 -8.98
C SER A 287 -1.85 16.94 -9.20
N MET A 288 -3.18 16.99 -9.14
CA MET A 288 -3.93 18.25 -9.13
C MET A 288 -3.91 18.98 -7.78
N GLY A 289 -3.30 18.40 -6.74
CA GLY A 289 -3.19 19.00 -5.40
C GLY A 289 -4.33 18.64 -4.44
N PHE A 290 -5.35 17.89 -4.88
CA PHE A 290 -6.52 17.57 -4.05
C PHE A 290 -6.31 16.33 -3.16
N TYR A 291 -5.33 16.37 -2.26
CA TYR A 291 -4.95 15.22 -1.43
C TYR A 291 -6.08 14.69 -0.54
N LYS A 292 -6.98 15.55 -0.02
CA LYS A 292 -8.14 15.13 0.79
C LYS A 292 -9.13 14.29 -0.01
N LEU A 293 -9.38 14.64 -1.28
CA LEU A 293 -10.25 13.88 -2.18
C LEU A 293 -9.62 12.54 -2.54
N ALA A 294 -8.33 12.52 -2.84
CA ALA A 294 -7.60 11.29 -3.11
C ALA A 294 -7.62 10.35 -1.90
N PHE A 295 -7.44 10.87 -0.68
CA PHE A 295 -7.52 10.08 0.55
C PHE A 295 -8.93 9.51 0.78
N PHE A 296 -9.97 10.32 0.59
CA PHE A 296 -11.35 9.83 0.68
C PHE A 296 -11.62 8.70 -0.32
N HIS A 297 -11.20 8.87 -1.57
CA HIS A 297 -11.34 7.84 -2.61
C HIS A 297 -10.55 6.57 -2.29
N LEU A 298 -9.36 6.71 -1.69
CA LEU A 298 -8.55 5.58 -1.23
C LEU A 298 -9.30 4.75 -0.18
N LEU A 299 -9.93 5.39 0.80
CA LEU A 299 -10.70 4.69 1.85
C LEU A 299 -11.92 3.95 1.27
N THR A 300 -12.69 4.59 0.38
CA THR A 300 -13.86 3.96 -0.23
C THR A 300 -13.46 2.81 -1.17
N HIS A 301 -12.42 3.01 -1.98
CA HIS A 301 -11.86 1.98 -2.85
C HIS A 301 -11.43 0.74 -2.06
N ALA A 302 -10.73 0.93 -0.93
CA ALA A 302 -10.27 -0.17 -0.10
C ALA A 302 -11.43 -1.09 0.34
N LEU A 303 -12.54 -0.51 0.81
CA LEU A 303 -13.73 -1.28 1.22
C LEU A 303 -14.39 -2.01 0.04
N PHE A 304 -14.70 -1.28 -1.05
CA PHE A 304 -15.43 -1.87 -2.17
C PHE A 304 -14.62 -2.95 -2.89
N LYS A 305 -13.31 -2.75 -3.07
CA LYS A 305 -12.46 -3.76 -3.71
C LYS A 305 -12.23 -4.98 -2.84
N ALA A 306 -12.06 -4.81 -1.53
CA ALA A 306 -11.97 -5.96 -0.63
C ALA A 306 -13.23 -6.82 -0.72
N LEU A 307 -14.41 -6.19 -0.72
CA LEU A 307 -15.69 -6.89 -0.89
C LEU A 307 -15.77 -7.60 -2.24
N LEU A 308 -15.43 -6.93 -3.35
CA LEU A 308 -15.45 -7.54 -4.68
C LEU A 308 -14.53 -8.77 -4.79
N PHE A 309 -13.32 -8.72 -4.22
CA PHE A 309 -12.41 -9.87 -4.23
C PHE A 309 -12.91 -11.03 -3.36
N MET A 310 -13.56 -10.76 -2.22
CA MET A 310 -14.18 -11.81 -1.40
C MET A 310 -15.38 -12.45 -2.11
N CYS A 311 -16.25 -11.64 -2.74
CA CYS A 311 -17.36 -12.17 -3.55
C CYS A 311 -16.86 -12.99 -4.75
N ALA A 312 -15.84 -12.50 -5.46
CA ALA A 312 -15.17 -13.24 -6.53
C ALA A 312 -14.62 -14.58 -6.02
N GLY A 313 -13.97 -14.57 -4.85
CA GLY A 313 -13.46 -15.79 -4.23
C GLY A 313 -14.55 -16.81 -3.92
N ALA A 314 -15.71 -16.36 -3.42
CA ALA A 314 -16.86 -17.23 -3.17
C ALA A 314 -17.42 -17.84 -4.47
N ILE A 315 -17.53 -17.05 -5.56
CA ILE A 315 -17.96 -17.55 -6.87
C ILE A 315 -16.99 -18.62 -7.38
N ILE A 316 -15.69 -18.34 -7.35
CA ILE A 316 -14.64 -19.27 -7.81
C ILE A 316 -14.68 -20.58 -6.99
N HIS A 317 -14.85 -20.49 -5.68
CA HIS A 317 -14.94 -21.67 -4.82
C HIS A 317 -16.17 -22.52 -5.15
N ASN A 318 -17.34 -21.89 -5.32
CA ASN A 318 -18.59 -22.58 -5.67
C ASN A 318 -18.54 -23.22 -7.06
N MET A 319 -17.80 -22.62 -8.00
CA MET A 319 -17.61 -23.14 -9.36
C MET A 319 -16.41 -24.10 -9.49
N LYS A 320 -15.95 -24.70 -8.37
CA LYS A 320 -14.83 -25.66 -8.33
C LYS A 320 -13.54 -25.13 -8.97
N ASN A 321 -13.14 -23.91 -8.59
CA ASN A 321 -11.93 -23.23 -9.04
C ASN A 321 -11.91 -22.77 -10.51
N SER A 322 -13.05 -22.71 -11.21
CA SER A 322 -13.11 -22.02 -12.51
C SER A 322 -13.02 -20.50 -12.29
N GLN A 323 -12.09 -19.85 -12.99
CA GLN A 323 -11.86 -18.39 -12.90
C GLN A 323 -12.34 -17.63 -14.15
N ASP A 324 -12.58 -18.36 -15.24
CA ASP A 324 -13.11 -17.83 -16.48
C ASP A 324 -14.60 -17.49 -16.31
N ILE A 325 -15.04 -16.41 -16.95
CA ILE A 325 -16.42 -15.92 -16.90
C ILE A 325 -17.31 -16.65 -17.91
N ARG A 326 -16.72 -17.29 -18.93
CA ARG A 326 -17.43 -18.05 -19.97
C ARG A 326 -17.84 -19.44 -19.49
#